data_AF-A0A9D5HJ55-F1
#
_entry.id   AF-A0A9D5HJ55-F1
#
_cell.length_a   1.000
_cell.length_b   1.000
_cell.length_c   1.000
_cell.angle_alpha   90.00
_cell.angle_beta   90.00
_cell.angle_gamma   90.00
#
_symmetry.space_group_name_H-M   'P 1'
#
loop_
_entity.id
_entity.type
_entity.pdbx_description
1 polymer ?
#
loop_
_entity_poly.entity_id
_entity_poly.type
_entity_poly.pdbx_seq_one_letter_code
_entity_poly.pdbx_strand_id
1 'polypeptide(L)'
;MRYHRKLLIDLAATPPPETPKRQRFPSYLEAPNLSSETCLLCEILATTTISSIERALNDFGVRALSPADVKFVLKLSYAHTGPAVAFFRWAVPLLPRPHHHSPYSWNLIVDLLGKSLRFNTMWDTVRAMHNRLLLSHLRLNLLLLRRRPPPPQRP
;
A
#
# COMPACT_ATOMS: atom_id res chain seq x y z
N MET A 1 41.28 -55.57 8.55
CA MET A 1 40.66 -54.30 8.10
C MET A 1 39.29 -54.17 8.78
N ARG A 2 39.25 -53.54 9.96
CA ARG A 2 38.02 -53.17 10.68
C ARG A 2 37.64 -51.77 10.23
N TYR A 3 36.59 -51.62 9.43
CA TYR A 3 35.89 -50.33 9.33
C TYR A 3 34.37 -50.53 9.28
N HIS A 4 33.79 -50.23 10.44
CA HIS A 4 32.59 -49.42 10.63
C HIS A 4 31.24 -49.88 10.07
N ARG A 5 30.64 -50.78 10.86
CA ARG A 5 29.21 -50.74 11.22
C ARG A 5 28.94 -49.44 12.00
N LYS A 6 28.39 -48.40 11.35
CA LYS A 6 27.74 -47.26 12.02
C LYS A 6 26.77 -46.57 11.05
N LEU A 7 25.51 -46.45 11.51
CA LEU A 7 24.43 -45.58 11.04
C LEU A 7 23.72 -46.08 9.75
N LEU A 8 22.48 -46.60 9.66
CA LEU A 8 21.20 -46.42 10.36
C LEU A 8 20.93 -44.97 10.78
N ILE A 9 19.84 -44.38 10.25
CA ILE A 9 19.42 -42.96 10.30
C ILE A 9 20.03 -42.21 9.09
N ASP A 10 19.33 -41.77 8.02
CA ASP A 10 17.99 -41.21 7.87
C ASP A 10 17.37 -41.59 6.51
N LEU A 11 16.23 -42.29 6.53
CA LEU A 11 15.27 -42.27 5.42
C LEU A 11 14.08 -41.43 5.90
N ALA A 12 13.65 -40.49 5.05
CA ALA A 12 12.44 -39.66 5.16
C ALA A 12 12.51 -38.38 6.01
N ALA A 13 12.76 -37.25 5.34
CA ALA A 13 11.98 -36.02 5.52
C ALA A 13 12.27 -35.05 4.37
N THR A 14 11.54 -35.18 3.26
CA THR A 14 11.46 -34.09 2.27
C THR A 14 10.70 -32.94 2.92
N PRO A 15 11.24 -31.71 2.99
CA PRO A 15 10.51 -30.59 3.56
C PRO A 15 9.25 -30.30 2.71
N PRO A 16 8.10 -30.02 3.33
CA PRO A 16 6.87 -29.73 2.59
C PRO A 16 7.06 -28.47 1.72
N PRO A 17 6.40 -28.40 0.55
CA PRO A 17 6.50 -27.25 -0.33
C PRO A 17 6.02 -26.00 0.43
N GLU A 18 6.92 -25.02 0.59
CA GLU A 18 6.58 -23.73 1.17
C GLU A 18 5.44 -23.12 0.35
N THR A 19 4.24 -23.08 0.93
CA THR A 19 3.12 -22.30 0.40
C THR A 19 3.62 -20.88 0.19
N PRO A 20 3.32 -20.20 -0.94
CA PRO A 20 3.74 -18.83 -1.15
C PRO A 20 3.30 -18.03 0.07
N LYS A 21 4.25 -17.49 0.84
CA LYS A 21 3.97 -16.64 2.01
C LYS A 21 3.11 -15.51 1.49
N ARG A 22 1.79 -15.65 1.64
CA ARG A 22 0.82 -14.61 1.34
C ARG A 22 1.32 -13.42 2.11
N GLN A 23 1.80 -12.40 1.40
CA GLN A 23 2.39 -11.21 2.01
C GLN A 23 1.34 -10.63 2.96
N ARG A 24 1.47 -10.96 4.25
CA ARG A 24 0.58 -10.52 5.29
C ARG A 24 1.06 -9.11 5.60
N PHE A 25 0.31 -8.13 5.11
CA PHE A 25 0.60 -6.74 5.44
C PHE A 25 0.47 -6.58 6.96
N PRO A 26 1.47 -5.98 7.63
CA PRO A 26 1.45 -5.81 9.08
C PRO A 26 0.23 -4.99 9.48
N SER A 27 -0.47 -5.43 10.53
CA SER A 27 -1.55 -4.65 11.14
C SER A 27 -0.96 -3.52 11.97
N TYR A 28 -1.68 -2.41 12.13
CA TYR A 28 -1.26 -1.31 13.02
C TYR A 28 -1.12 -1.78 14.48
N LEU A 29 -1.83 -2.85 14.86
CA LEU A 29 -1.76 -3.50 16.18
C LEU A 29 -0.43 -4.22 16.44
N GLU A 30 0.34 -4.53 15.39
CA GLU A 30 1.56 -5.35 15.46
C GLU A 30 2.84 -4.51 15.32
N ALA A 31 2.73 -3.17 15.25
CA ALA A 31 3.84 -2.28 14.94
C ALA A 31 4.32 -1.53 16.21
N PRO A 32 5.43 -1.95 16.84
CA PRO A 32 5.83 -1.46 18.18
C PRO A 32 6.35 -0.01 18.24
N ASN A 33 6.51 0.67 17.09
CA ASN A 33 7.15 2.00 17.00
C ASN A 33 6.27 3.04 16.28
N LEU A 34 4.95 2.89 16.28
CA LEU A 34 4.05 3.87 15.67
C LEU A 34 3.79 5.05 16.60
N SER A 35 3.67 6.25 16.05
CA SER A 35 3.15 7.39 16.79
C SER A 35 1.68 7.13 17.17
N SER A 36 1.26 7.61 18.34
CA SER A 36 -0.14 7.50 18.79
C SER A 36 -1.11 8.08 17.77
N GLU A 37 -0.70 9.13 17.06
CA GLU A 37 -1.46 9.75 15.97
C GLU A 37 -1.66 8.81 14.77
N THR A 38 -0.60 8.10 14.34
CA THR A 38 -0.69 7.12 13.25
C THR A 38 -1.62 5.96 13.60
N CYS A 39 -1.59 5.49 14.86
CA CYS A 39 -2.49 4.44 15.33
C CYS A 39 -3.96 4.89 15.28
N LEU A 40 -4.26 6.08 15.79
CA LEU A 40 -5.60 6.64 15.79
C LEU A 40 -6.12 6.87 14.36
N LEU A 41 -5.27 7.34 13.45
CA LEU A 41 -5.62 7.45 12.03
C LEU A 41 -5.97 6.08 11.45
N CYS A 42 -5.18 5.04 11.70
CA CYS A 42 -5.48 3.68 11.24
C CYS A 42 -6.81 3.15 11.81
N GLU A 43 -7.09 3.45 13.08
CA GLU A 43 -8.35 3.09 13.74
C GLU A 43 -9.55 3.78 13.09
N ILE A 44 -9.45 5.09 12.80
CA ILE A 44 -10.47 5.84 12.06
C ILE A 44 -10.71 5.17 10.70
N LEU A 45 -9.65 4.80 9.97
CA LEU A 45 -9.81 4.14 8.66
C LEU A 45 -10.45 2.74 8.75
N ALA A 46 -10.26 2.04 9.86
CA ALA A 46 -10.82 0.71 10.06
C ALA A 46 -12.30 0.73 10.49
N THR A 47 -12.70 1.76 11.25
CA THR A 47 -14.03 1.85 11.89
C THR A 47 -15.01 2.74 11.12
N THR A 48 -14.51 3.69 10.33
CA THR A 48 -15.32 4.71 9.68
C THR A 48 -15.70 4.29 8.25
N THR A 49 -16.94 4.59 7.86
CA THR A 49 -17.38 4.37 6.48
C THR A 49 -16.72 5.37 5.53
N ILE A 50 -16.48 4.96 4.28
CA ILE A 50 -15.80 5.80 3.28
C ILE A 50 -16.49 7.17 3.10
N SER A 51 -17.82 7.24 3.22
CA SER A 51 -18.59 8.48 3.06
C SER A 51 -18.43 9.48 4.21
N SER A 52 -18.04 9.02 5.40
CA SER A 52 -17.87 9.88 6.60
C SER A 52 -16.41 10.13 6.95
N ILE A 53 -15.48 9.52 6.21
CA ILE A 53 -14.07 9.48 6.58
C ILE A 53 -13.39 10.85 6.52
N GLU A 54 -13.68 11.67 5.51
CA GLU A 54 -13.11 13.01 5.41
C GLU A 54 -13.57 13.90 6.57
N ARG A 55 -14.82 13.73 7.02
CA ARG A 55 -15.35 14.42 8.20
C ARG A 55 -14.65 13.95 9.47
N ALA A 56 -14.53 12.65 9.69
CA ALA A 56 -13.83 12.10 10.86
C ALA A 56 -12.36 12.55 10.93
N LEU A 57 -11.68 12.63 9.77
CA LEU A 57 -10.30 13.12 9.68
C LEU A 57 -10.19 14.63 9.98
N ASN A 58 -11.17 15.43 9.55
CA ASN A 58 -11.24 16.86 9.89
C ASN A 58 -11.50 17.07 11.38
N ASP A 59 -12.45 16.32 11.95
CA ASP A 59 -12.82 16.40 13.37
C ASP A 59 -11.66 15.96 14.28
N PHE A 60 -10.82 15.04 13.81
CA PHE A 60 -9.60 14.62 14.51
C PHE A 60 -8.56 15.74 14.67
N GLY A 61 -8.62 16.79 13.84
CA GLY A 61 -7.85 18.02 14.05
C GLY A 61 -6.33 17.85 13.92
N VAL A 62 -5.87 17.08 12.91
CA VAL A 62 -4.44 16.89 12.62
C VAL A 62 -3.75 18.24 12.42
N ARG A 63 -2.85 18.62 13.33
CA ARG A 63 -2.11 19.90 13.25
C ARG A 63 -0.95 19.87 12.27
N ALA A 64 -0.30 18.71 12.09
CA ALA A 64 0.80 18.54 11.15
C ALA A 64 0.99 17.06 10.82
N LEU A 65 0.58 16.67 9.61
CA LEU A 65 0.83 15.31 9.12
C LEU A 65 2.20 15.26 8.45
N SER A 66 3.06 14.30 8.80
CA SER A 66 4.33 14.08 8.09
C SER A 66 4.12 13.19 6.86
N PRO A 67 4.92 13.34 5.78
CA PRO A 67 4.96 12.36 4.69
C PRO A 67 5.26 10.92 5.17
N ALA A 68 5.95 10.78 6.31
CA ALA A 68 6.22 9.47 6.91
C ALA A 68 4.95 8.84 7.50
N ASP A 69 4.10 9.62 8.17
CA ASP A 69 2.85 9.15 8.78
C ASP A 69 1.89 8.67 7.70
N VAL A 70 1.74 9.43 6.61
CA VAL A 70 0.92 9.02 5.46
C VAL A 70 1.36 7.66 4.93
N LYS A 71 2.68 7.48 4.73
CA LYS A 71 3.23 6.20 4.29
C LYS A 71 2.87 5.08 5.26
N PHE A 72 3.01 5.28 6.57
CA PHE A 72 2.71 4.25 7.56
C PHE A 72 1.22 3.91 7.61
N VAL A 73 0.34 4.91 7.65
CA VAL A 73 -1.12 4.71 7.62
C VAL A 73 -1.53 3.91 6.38
N LEU A 74 -1.00 4.25 5.20
CA LEU A 74 -1.28 3.51 3.96
C LEU A 74 -0.79 2.07 4.00
N LYS A 75 0.42 1.82 4.53
CA LYS A 75 0.97 0.46 4.67
C LYS A 75 0.14 -0.44 5.59
N LEU A 76 -0.41 0.14 6.65
CA LEU A 76 -1.17 -0.61 7.67
C LEU A 76 -2.64 -0.79 7.28
N SER A 77 -3.16 0.06 6.39
CA SER A 77 -4.56 0.08 5.98
C SER A 77 -4.84 -0.71 4.69
N TYR A 78 -3.98 -1.69 4.33
CA TYR A 78 -4.16 -2.55 3.15
C TYR A 78 -5.39 -3.47 3.20
N ALA A 79 -5.99 -3.62 4.38
CA ALA A 79 -7.30 -4.28 4.57
C ALA A 79 -8.47 -3.36 4.19
N HIS A 80 -8.30 -2.05 4.30
CA HIS A 80 -9.34 -1.03 4.11
C HIS A 80 -8.96 -0.11 2.94
N THR A 81 -8.97 -0.67 1.73
CA THR A 81 -8.46 0.00 0.51
C THR A 81 -9.23 1.28 0.16
N GLY A 82 -10.56 1.28 0.29
CA GLY A 82 -11.39 2.45 0.05
C GLY A 82 -11.10 3.60 1.03
N PRO A 83 -11.20 3.36 2.36
CA PRO A 83 -10.81 4.31 3.40
C PRO A 83 -9.39 4.87 3.23
N ALA A 84 -8.41 4.02 2.95
CA ALA A 84 -7.02 4.42 2.75
C ALA A 84 -6.83 5.37 1.56
N VAL A 85 -7.53 5.14 0.45
CA VAL A 85 -7.49 6.03 -0.72
C VAL A 85 -8.15 7.38 -0.40
N ALA A 86 -9.27 7.38 0.33
CA ALA A 86 -9.92 8.62 0.74
C ALA A 86 -9.04 9.46 1.69
N PHE A 87 -8.41 8.81 2.67
CA PHE A 87 -7.41 9.42 3.54
C PHE A 87 -6.28 10.10 2.76
N PHE A 88 -5.71 9.40 1.77
CA PHE A 88 -4.64 10.00 0.96
C PHE A 88 -5.13 11.23 0.20
N ARG A 89 -6.32 11.19 -0.40
CA ARG A 89 -6.90 12.35 -1.10
C ARG A 89 -7.11 13.54 -0.17
N TRP A 90 -7.53 13.27 1.07
CA TRP A 90 -7.67 14.27 2.12
C TRP A 90 -6.32 14.84 2.60
N ALA A 91 -5.29 14.00 2.69
CA ALA A 91 -3.96 14.40 3.16
C ALA A 91 -3.14 15.19 2.13
N VAL A 92 -3.33 14.93 0.82
CA VAL A 92 -2.55 15.55 -0.27
C VAL A 92 -2.51 17.08 -0.22
N PRO A 93 -3.62 17.81 0.03
CA PRO A 93 -3.62 19.27 0.10
C PRO A 93 -3.00 19.84 1.38
N LEU A 94 -2.90 19.04 2.46
CA LEU A 94 -2.48 19.51 3.79
C LEU A 94 -0.95 19.58 3.97
N LEU A 95 -0.20 19.00 3.03
CA LEU A 95 1.26 18.92 3.14
C LEU A 95 1.97 20.11 2.48
N PRO A 96 3.03 20.67 3.09
CA PRO A 96 3.79 21.77 2.49
C PRO A 96 4.45 21.38 1.16
N ARG A 97 4.46 22.30 0.20
CA ARG A 97 5.23 22.16 -1.06
C ARG A 97 6.74 22.20 -0.78
N PRO A 98 7.60 21.51 -1.55
CA PRO A 98 7.36 20.90 -2.87
C PRO A 98 7.26 19.36 -2.86
N HIS A 99 7.39 18.71 -1.70
CA HIS A 99 7.46 17.25 -1.58
C HIS A 99 6.20 16.66 -0.95
N HIS A 100 5.02 17.02 -1.49
CA HIS A 100 3.69 16.65 -0.96
C HIS A 100 3.61 15.18 -0.48
N HIS A 101 4.18 14.22 -1.21
CA HIS A 101 4.40 12.85 -0.70
C HIS A 101 5.61 12.19 -1.36
N SER A 102 6.20 11.21 -0.68
CA SER A 102 7.23 10.36 -1.26
C SER A 102 6.70 9.56 -2.46
N PRO A 103 7.50 9.30 -3.51
CA PRO A 103 7.10 8.43 -4.63
C PRO A 103 6.57 7.07 -4.17
N TYR A 104 7.11 6.57 -3.06
CA TYR A 104 6.68 5.33 -2.45
C TYR A 104 5.21 5.38 -1.98
N SER A 105 4.75 6.49 -1.38
CA SER A 105 3.34 6.62 -0.93
C SER A 105 2.37 6.58 -2.10
N TRP A 106 2.75 7.18 -3.23
CA TRP A 106 1.95 7.10 -4.46
C TRP A 106 1.91 5.68 -5.04
N ASN A 107 3.02 4.94 -4.99
CA ASN A 107 3.02 3.52 -5.39
C ASN A 107 2.05 2.70 -4.52
N LEU A 108 2.02 2.94 -3.21
CA LEU A 108 1.04 2.28 -2.32
C LEU A 108 -0.40 2.57 -2.76
N ILE A 109 -0.71 3.81 -3.18
CA ILE A 109 -2.05 4.15 -3.67
C ILE A 109 -2.39 3.45 -4.98
N VAL A 110 -1.44 3.37 -5.92
CA VAL A 110 -1.62 2.61 -7.17
C VAL A 110 -1.90 1.14 -6.84
N ASP A 111 -1.15 0.55 -5.90
CA ASP A 111 -1.37 -0.84 -5.46
C ASP A 111 -2.75 -1.03 -4.80
N LEU A 112 -3.17 -0.12 -3.91
CA LEU A 112 -4.48 -0.16 -3.24
C LEU A 112 -5.64 0.00 -4.24
N LEU A 113 -5.50 0.87 -5.25
CA LEU A 113 -6.47 1.06 -6.32
C LEU A 113 -6.52 -0.17 -7.25
N GLY A 114 -5.36 -0.76 -7.56
CA GLY A 114 -5.28 -2.01 -8.30
C GLY A 114 -5.96 -3.17 -7.57
N LYS A 115 -5.72 -3.29 -6.25
CA LYS A 115 -6.34 -4.32 -5.39
C LYS A 115 -7.86 -4.16 -5.28
N SER A 116 -8.37 -2.93 -5.34
CA SER A 116 -9.81 -2.63 -5.33
C SER A 116 -10.44 -2.62 -6.73
N LEU A 117 -9.69 -3.00 -7.78
CA LEU A 117 -10.14 -3.01 -9.18
C LEU A 117 -10.63 -1.64 -9.69
N ARG A 118 -10.24 -0.53 -9.05
CA ARG A 118 -10.64 0.83 -9.40
C ARG A 118 -9.70 1.41 -10.46
N PHE A 119 -9.62 0.75 -11.61
CA PHE A 119 -8.60 1.02 -12.63
C PHE A 119 -8.67 2.43 -13.22
N ASN A 120 -9.86 3.02 -13.39
CA ASN A 120 -9.97 4.39 -13.91
C ASN A 120 -9.28 5.39 -12.97
N THR A 121 -9.60 5.34 -11.68
CA THR A 121 -8.96 6.19 -10.66
C THR A 121 -7.47 5.87 -10.51
N MET A 122 -7.07 4.60 -10.66
CA MET A 122 -5.66 4.21 -10.67
C MET A 122 -4.90 4.93 -11.80
N TRP A 123 -5.45 4.91 -13.02
CA TRP A 123 -4.84 5.60 -14.16
C TRP A 123 -4.84 7.11 -14.02
N ASP A 124 -5.88 7.71 -13.44
CA ASP A 124 -5.88 9.13 -13.07
C ASP A 124 -4.76 9.46 -12.08
N THR A 125 -4.54 8.58 -11.10
CA THR A 125 -3.47 8.72 -10.11
C THR A 125 -2.09 8.66 -10.75
N VAL A 126 -1.87 7.71 -11.67
CA VAL A 126 -0.61 7.61 -12.43
C VAL A 126 -0.37 8.86 -13.29
N ARG A 127 -1.41 9.41 -13.92
CA ARG A 127 -1.31 10.69 -14.64
C ARG A 127 -0.95 11.85 -13.70
N ALA A 128 -1.56 11.90 -12.51
CA ALA A 128 -1.24 12.92 -11.51
C ALA A 128 0.21 12.82 -11.01
N MET A 129 0.75 11.60 -10.87
CA MET A 129 2.16 11.37 -10.56
C MET A 129 3.09 11.85 -11.69
N HIS A 130 2.72 11.57 -12.95
CA HIS A 130 3.46 12.02 -14.14
C HIS A 130 3.61 13.52 -14.16
N ASN A 131 2.52 14.25 -13.97
CA ASN A 131 2.50 15.71 -13.98
C ASN A 131 3.33 16.33 -12.84
N ARG A 132 3.62 15.56 -11.78
CA ARG A 132 4.46 15.95 -10.65
C ARG A 132 5.91 15.50 -10.79
N LEU A 133 6.31 14.94 -11.95
CA LEU A 133 7.64 14.39 -12.24
C LEU A 133 8.10 13.28 -11.26
N LEU A 134 7.17 12.64 -10.55
CA LEU A 134 7.48 11.61 -9.54
C LEU A 134 7.77 10.23 -10.16
N LEU A 135 7.73 10.11 -11.49
CA LEU A 135 7.84 8.85 -12.22
C LEU A 135 9.27 8.38 -12.50
N SER A 136 10.30 9.17 -12.22
CA SER A 136 11.69 8.72 -12.36
C SER A 136 12.02 7.50 -11.47
N HIS A 137 11.20 7.25 -10.45
CA HIS A 137 11.32 6.14 -9.51
C HIS A 137 10.25 5.03 -9.67
N LEU A 138 9.37 5.13 -10.66
CA LEU A 138 8.36 4.11 -10.90
C LEU A 138 9.01 3.00 -11.74
N ARG A 139 9.47 1.97 -11.03
CA ARG A 139 10.10 0.75 -11.55
C ARG A 139 9.40 0.32 -12.84
N LEU A 140 10.18 0.25 -13.92
CA LEU A 140 9.94 0.05 -15.36
C LEU A 140 8.74 -0.81 -15.85
N ASN A 141 7.88 -1.36 -15.00
CA ASN A 141 6.75 -2.22 -15.38
C ASN A 141 5.53 -1.45 -15.95
N LEU A 142 5.36 -0.15 -15.69
CA LEU A 142 4.23 0.60 -16.29
C LEU A 142 4.46 1.02 -17.75
N LEU A 143 5.70 0.99 -18.26
CA LEU A 143 5.97 1.21 -19.69
C LEU A 143 5.41 0.09 -20.58
N LEU A 144 5.13 -1.10 -20.01
CA LEU A 144 4.49 -2.20 -20.74
C LEU A 144 2.98 -2.02 -20.91
N LEU A 145 2.32 -1.18 -20.10
CA LEU A 145 0.87 -0.92 -20.21
C LEU A 145 0.52 0.26 -21.14
N ARG A 146 1.52 0.95 -21.69
CA ARG A 146 1.34 2.01 -22.70
C ARG A 146 0.87 1.47 -24.07
N ARG A 147 0.58 0.17 -24.19
CA ARG A 147 0.08 -0.49 -25.41
C ARG A 147 -1.31 -1.13 -25.29
N ARG A 148 -2.21 -0.62 -24.43
CA ARG A 148 -3.64 -0.93 -24.61
C ARG A 148 -4.30 0.16 -25.46
N PRO A 149 -4.72 -0.13 -26.71
CA PRO A 149 -5.54 0.80 -27.46
C PRO A 149 -6.89 1.00 -26.75
N PRO A 150 -7.54 2.17 -26.91
CA PRO A 150 -8.86 2.42 -26.35
C PRO A 150 -9.87 1.39 -26.90
N PRO A 151 -10.87 0.98 -26.10
CA PRO A 151 -11.91 0.08 -26.57
C PRO A 151 -12.67 0.72 -27.73
N PRO A 152 -13.02 -0.04 -28.79
CA PRO A 152 -13.76 0.48 -29.92
C PRO A 152 -15.11 1.00 -29.44
N GLN A 153 -15.41 2.26 -29.75
CA GLN A 153 -16.77 2.77 -29.59
C GLN A 153 -17.64 2.06 -30.62
N ARG A 154 -18.66 1.34 -30.13
CA ARG A 154 -19.68 0.77 -31.01
C ARG A 154 -20.51 1.91 -31.62
N PRO A 155 -20.95 1.76 -32.89
CA PRO A 155 -21.68 2.79 -33.61
C PRO A 155 -23.02 3.11 -32.97
#